data_AF-A0A9N8LS52-F1
#
_entry.id   AF-A0A9N8LS52-F1
#
_cell.length_a   1.000
_cell.length_b   1.000
_cell.length_c   1.000
_cell.angle_alpha   90.00
_cell.angle_beta   90.00
_cell.angle_gamma   90.00
#
_symmetry.space_group_name_H-M   'P 1'
#
loop_
_entity.id
_entity.type
_entity.pdbx_description
1 polymer ?
#
loop_
_entity_poly.entity_id
_entity_poly.type
_entity_poly.pdbx_seq_one_letter_code
_entity_poly.pdbx_strand_id
1 'polypeptide(L)'
;MVQGQATLESSSQLRKYLSEPAVPISETDDENDKQNPLAYWKLHQQRFPQLAKFARDILAIPATTVASESAFSRSKLLITDRRTRLNKTSVSALMCLDDWYHRCPAVFESAPAGNA
;
A
#
# COMPACT_ATOMS: atom_id res chain seq x y z
N MET A 1 16.28 6.46 -28.18
CA MET A 1 15.43 7.67 -28.01
C MET A 1 13.97 7.24 -27.80
N VAL A 2 13.57 6.87 -26.57
CA VAL A 2 12.24 6.26 -26.27
C VAL A 2 11.39 7.14 -25.31
N GLN A 3 11.68 8.44 -25.20
CA GLN A 3 10.97 9.33 -24.26
C GLN A 3 9.86 10.19 -24.88
N GLY A 4 9.56 10.05 -26.18
CA GLY A 4 8.57 10.91 -26.86
C GLY A 4 7.11 10.45 -26.80
N GLN A 5 6.84 9.15 -26.64
CA GLN A 5 5.47 8.61 -26.78
C GLN A 5 4.70 8.50 -25.45
N ALA A 6 5.38 8.27 -24.32
CA ALA A 6 4.72 8.05 -23.03
C ALA A 6 4.01 9.31 -22.49
N THR A 7 4.57 10.49 -22.71
CA THR A 7 4.02 11.76 -22.19
C THR A 7 2.75 12.19 -22.93
N LEU A 8 2.64 11.85 -24.22
CA LEU A 8 1.46 12.11 -25.04
C LEU A 8 0.28 11.21 -24.63
N GLU A 9 0.57 9.92 -24.39
CA GLU A 9 -0.40 8.93 -23.94
C GLU A 9 -0.91 9.22 -22.50
N SER A 10 -0.02 9.67 -21.60
CA SER A 10 -0.42 10.07 -20.24
C SER A 10 -1.35 11.29 -20.25
N SER A 11 -1.07 12.29 -21.08
CA SER A 11 -1.90 13.48 -21.23
C SER A 11 -3.28 13.16 -21.83
N SER A 12 -3.34 12.22 -22.80
CA SER A 12 -4.61 11.79 -23.38
C SER A 12 -5.46 10.97 -22.41
N GLN A 13 -4.85 10.09 -21.60
CA GLN A 13 -5.54 9.35 -20.52
C GLN A 13 -6.11 10.29 -19.46
N LEU A 14 -5.32 11.28 -19.01
CA LEU A 14 -5.76 12.25 -18.02
C LEU A 14 -6.94 13.07 -18.53
N ARG A 15 -6.87 13.59 -19.77
CA ARG A 15 -7.98 14.34 -20.38
C ARG A 15 -9.25 13.51 -20.47
N LYS A 16 -9.12 12.23 -20.86
CA LYS A 16 -10.27 11.31 -20.91
C LYS A 16 -10.88 11.10 -19.52
N TYR A 17 -10.07 10.86 -18.50
CA TYR A 17 -10.54 10.72 -17.12
C TYR A 17 -11.27 11.99 -16.63
N LEU A 18 -10.70 13.18 -16.88
CA LEU A 18 -11.30 14.46 -16.49
C LEU A 18 -12.61 14.78 -17.24
N SER A 19 -12.85 14.14 -18.39
CA SER A 19 -14.10 14.29 -19.15
C SER A 19 -15.20 13.31 -18.73
N GLU A 20 -14.87 12.31 -17.91
CA GLU A 20 -15.85 11.33 -17.42
C GLU A 20 -16.68 11.91 -16.26
N PRO A 21 -17.96 11.53 -16.14
CA PRO A 21 -18.79 11.97 -15.03
C PRO A 21 -18.23 11.46 -13.70
N ALA A 22 -18.34 12.28 -12.65
CA ALA A 22 -17.91 11.88 -11.31
C ALA A 22 -18.64 10.61 -10.86
N VAL A 23 -17.88 9.68 -10.28
CA VAL A 23 -18.46 8.48 -9.68
C VAL A 23 -19.35 8.91 -8.51
N PRO A 24 -20.64 8.52 -8.48
CA PRO A 24 -21.51 8.83 -7.36
C PRO A 24 -20.95 8.22 -6.07
N ILE A 25 -20.68 9.06 -5.09
CA ILE A 25 -20.33 8.61 -3.74
C ILE A 25 -21.66 8.15 -3.12
N SER A 26 -21.80 6.85 -2.85
CA SER A 26 -22.97 6.38 -2.11
C SER A 26 -22.90 6.91 -0.69
N GLU A 27 -23.98 7.54 -0.22
CA GLU A 27 -24.17 7.98 1.17
C GLU A 27 -24.44 6.79 2.12
N THR A 28 -24.56 5.58 1.59
CA THR A 28 -24.69 4.38 2.41
C THR A 28 -23.30 3.95 2.90
N ASP A 29 -23.17 3.77 4.23
CA ASP A 29 -21.99 3.25 4.94
C ASP A 29 -21.71 1.76 4.63
N ASP A 30 -21.98 1.32 3.40
CA ASP A 30 -21.52 0.03 2.94
C ASP A 30 -20.01 0.16 2.73
N GLU A 31 -19.23 -0.51 3.59
CA GLU A 31 -17.79 -0.81 3.52
C GLU A 31 -17.43 -1.57 2.22
N ASN A 32 -17.91 -1.09 1.09
CA ASN A 32 -17.80 -1.70 -0.21
C ASN A 32 -16.80 -0.88 -1.03
N ASP A 33 -16.07 -1.58 -1.89
CA ASP A 33 -14.98 -1.10 -2.76
C ASP A 33 -15.27 0.22 -3.53
N LYS A 34 -16.52 0.67 -3.58
CA LYS A 34 -16.97 1.92 -4.21
C LYS A 34 -16.37 3.18 -3.57
N GLN A 35 -16.03 3.16 -2.28
CA GLN A 35 -15.42 4.30 -1.59
C GLN A 35 -13.88 4.17 -1.46
N ASN A 36 -13.30 3.06 -1.92
CA ASN A 36 -11.84 2.87 -1.88
C ASN A 36 -11.20 3.37 -3.19
N PRO A 37 -10.48 4.51 -3.18
CA PRO A 37 -9.88 5.05 -4.39
C PRO A 37 -8.80 4.13 -4.97
N LEU A 38 -8.11 3.34 -4.13
CA LEU A 38 -7.13 2.34 -4.62
C LEU A 38 -7.83 1.17 -5.34
N ALA A 39 -9.00 0.75 -4.86
CA ALA A 39 -9.81 -0.27 -5.54
C ALA A 39 -10.33 0.23 -6.89
N TYR A 40 -10.78 1.49 -6.97
CA TYR A 40 -11.17 2.13 -8.22
C TYR A 40 -10.04 2.10 -9.26
N TRP A 41 -8.83 2.55 -8.89
CA TRP A 41 -7.69 2.57 -9.80
C TRP A 41 -7.19 1.16 -10.16
N LYS A 42 -7.34 0.19 -9.26
CA LYS A 42 -7.07 -1.22 -9.56
C LYS A 42 -8.04 -1.79 -10.61
N LEU A 43 -9.32 -1.45 -10.52
CA LEU A 43 -10.33 -1.86 -11.51
C LEU A 43 -10.09 -1.20 -12.88
N HIS A 44 -9.69 0.06 -12.91
CA HIS A 44 -9.53 0.85 -14.14
C HIS A 44 -8.12 0.80 -14.75
N GLN A 45 -7.22 -0.02 -14.21
CA GLN A 45 -5.82 -0.11 -14.66
C GLN A 45 -5.66 -0.50 -16.14
N GLN A 46 -6.59 -1.28 -16.71
CA GLN A 46 -6.54 -1.65 -18.13
C GLN A 46 -6.96 -0.49 -19.04
N ARG A 47 -7.90 0.34 -18.59
CA ARG A 47 -8.40 1.51 -19.34
C ARG A 47 -7.43 2.69 -19.27
N PHE A 48 -6.76 2.84 -18.14
CA PHE A 48 -5.85 3.95 -17.84
C PHE A 48 -4.51 3.46 -17.26
N PRO A 49 -3.68 2.72 -18.02
CA PRO A 49 -2.51 2.05 -17.47
C PRO A 49 -1.45 2.99 -16.86
N GLN A 50 -1.20 4.15 -17.47
CA GLN A 50 -0.20 5.10 -16.97
C GLN A 50 -0.78 5.93 -15.83
N LEU A 51 -2.02 6.41 -15.98
CA LEU A 51 -2.68 7.21 -14.95
C LEU A 51 -3.02 6.40 -13.69
N ALA A 52 -3.45 5.15 -13.81
CA ALA A 52 -3.73 4.28 -12.66
C ALA A 52 -2.47 3.90 -11.88
N LYS A 53 -1.31 3.81 -12.55
CA LYS A 53 -0.04 3.63 -11.86
C LYS A 53 0.30 4.89 -11.06
N PHE A 54 0.28 6.05 -11.71
CA PHE A 54 0.55 7.33 -11.08
C PHE A 54 -0.39 7.61 -9.89
N ALA A 55 -1.70 7.39 -10.06
CA ALA A 55 -2.67 7.63 -9.02
C ALA A 55 -2.48 6.70 -7.81
N ARG A 56 -2.16 5.41 -8.02
CA ARG A 56 -1.86 4.49 -6.91
C ARG A 56 -0.58 4.86 -6.17
N ASP A 57 0.45 5.33 -6.88
CA ASP A 57 1.69 5.78 -6.25
C ASP A 57 1.44 7.00 -5.33
N ILE A 58 0.59 7.94 -5.76
CA ILE A 58 0.22 9.13 -4.96
C ILE A 58 -0.71 8.77 -3.80
N LEU A 59 -1.73 7.94 -4.04
CA LEU A 59 -2.71 7.56 -3.02
C LEU A 59 -2.15 6.61 -1.94
N ALA A 60 -1.03 5.93 -2.21
CA ALA A 60 -0.34 5.10 -1.24
C ALA A 60 0.47 5.90 -0.21
N ILE A 61 0.66 7.20 -0.42
CA ILE A 61 1.37 8.07 0.51
C ILE A 61 0.50 8.28 1.75
N PRO A 62 0.96 7.92 2.96
CA PRO A 62 0.20 8.18 4.17
C PRO A 62 0.08 9.69 4.40
N ALA A 63 -1.13 10.16 4.69
CA ALA A 63 -1.39 11.57 4.95
C ALA A 63 -0.75 12.08 6.26
N THR A 64 -0.39 11.18 7.18
CA THR A 64 0.13 11.51 8.51
C THR A 64 1.31 10.62 8.92
N THR A 65 2.07 11.08 9.91
CA THR A 65 3.16 10.33 10.55
C THR A 65 2.66 9.23 11.51
N VAL A 66 1.35 9.03 11.67
CA VAL A 66 0.79 8.06 12.62
C VAL A 66 1.31 6.64 12.36
N ALA A 67 1.53 6.28 11.08
CA ALA A 67 2.10 4.98 10.73
C ALA A 67 3.54 4.80 11.24
N SER A 68 4.39 5.84 11.11
CA SER A 68 5.77 5.78 11.61
C SER A 68 5.83 5.86 13.13
N GLU A 69 5.01 6.69 13.77
CA GLU A 69 4.88 6.78 15.22
C GLU A 69 4.42 5.45 15.85
N SER A 70 3.45 4.79 15.23
CA SER A 70 2.99 3.46 15.64
C SER A 70 4.10 2.41 15.52
N ALA A 71 4.84 2.41 14.40
CA ALA A 71 6.00 1.52 14.21
C ALA A 71 7.08 1.76 15.27
N PHE A 72 7.40 3.02 15.59
CA PHE A 72 8.37 3.34 16.65
C PHE A 72 7.85 2.96 18.03
N SER A 73 6.56 3.19 18.32
CA SER A 73 5.95 2.80 19.59
C SER A 73 6.03 1.28 19.80
N ARG A 74 5.65 0.50 18.77
CA ARG A 74 5.76 -0.96 18.77
C ARG A 74 7.20 -1.46 18.88
N SER A 75 8.14 -0.76 18.26
CA SER A 75 9.56 -1.14 18.32
C SER A 75 10.14 -1.15 19.73
N LYS A 76 9.56 -0.39 20.67
CA LYS A 76 9.94 -0.43 22.09
C LYS A 76 9.73 -1.82 22.72
N LEU A 77 8.82 -2.63 22.16
CA LEU A 77 8.60 -4.01 22.59
C LEU A 77 9.64 -4.97 21.99
N LEU A 78 10.17 -4.65 20.81
CA LEU A 78 11.18 -5.47 20.12
C LEU A 78 12.59 -5.21 20.68
N ILE A 79 12.92 -3.94 20.93
CA ILE A 79 14.19 -3.48 21.48
C ILE A 79 14.01 -3.25 22.98
N THR A 80 14.17 -4.33 23.75
CA THR A 80 14.11 -4.27 25.21
C THR A 80 15.49 -4.05 25.83
N ASP A 81 15.53 -3.59 27.08
CA ASP A 81 16.77 -3.33 27.83
C ASP A 81 17.67 -4.58 27.98
N ARG A 82 17.09 -5.78 27.84
CA ARG A 82 17.85 -7.05 27.83
C ARG A 82 18.47 -7.39 26.46
N ARG A 83 18.05 -6.73 25.38
CA ARG A 83 18.49 -6.97 23.99
C ARG A 83 19.29 -5.79 23.43
N THR A 84 20.22 -5.27 24.20
CA THR A 84 21.04 -4.08 23.86
C THR A 84 22.16 -4.33 22.84
N ARG A 85 22.45 -5.59 22.48
CA ARG A 85 23.52 -5.96 21.53
C ARG A 85 23.05 -6.17 20.08
N LEU A 86 21.88 -5.64 19.71
CA LEU A 86 21.38 -5.73 18.34
C LEU A 86 22.07 -4.69 17.44
N ASN A 87 22.53 -5.13 16.27
CA ASN A 87 23.01 -4.20 15.25
C ASN A 87 21.80 -3.57 14.51
N LYS A 88 22.05 -2.47 13.80
CA LYS A 88 21.01 -1.72 13.05
C LYS A 88 20.23 -2.60 12.08
N THR A 89 20.92 -3.51 11.38
CA THR A 89 20.31 -4.43 10.41
C THR A 89 19.35 -5.40 11.08
N SER A 90 19.73 -5.98 12.22
CA SER A 90 18.88 -6.89 13.01
C SER A 90 17.65 -6.18 13.55
N VAL A 91 17.77 -4.93 13.99
CA VAL A 91 16.63 -4.12 14.44
C VAL A 91 15.64 -3.89 13.30
N SER A 92 16.12 -3.43 12.13
CA SER A 92 15.26 -3.22 10.96
C SER A 92 14.57 -4.50 10.52
N ALA A 93 15.29 -5.63 10.48
CA ALA A 93 14.72 -6.92 10.11
C ALA A 93 13.61 -7.37 11.09
N LEU A 94 13.82 -7.19 12.40
CA LEU A 94 12.81 -7.51 13.41
C LEU A 94 11.57 -6.62 13.29
N MET A 95 11.75 -5.32 13.06
CA MET A 95 10.63 -4.40 12.83
C MET A 95 9.81 -4.80 11.60
N CYS A 96 10.46 -5.14 10.48
CA CYS A 96 9.76 -5.62 9.28
C CYS A 96 9.01 -6.92 9.53
N LEU A 97 9.64 -7.88 10.23
CA LEU A 97 9.02 -9.16 10.54
C LEU A 97 7.78 -9.01 11.41
N ASP A 98 7.87 -8.22 12.49
CA ASP A 98 6.77 -7.89 13.38
C ASP A 98 5.62 -7.22 12.61
N ASP A 99 5.95 -6.27 11.75
CA ASP A 99 4.98 -5.57 10.93
C ASP A 99 4.25 -6.51 9.94
N TRP A 100 4.99 -7.38 9.24
CA TRP A 100 4.41 -8.35 8.32
C TRP A 100 3.56 -9.40 9.02
N TYR A 101 4.00 -9.91 10.17
CA TYR A 101 3.25 -10.88 10.95
C TYR A 101 1.87 -10.33 11.34
N HIS A 102 1.81 -9.07 11.73
CA HIS A 102 0.56 -8.42 12.13
C HIS A 102 -0.31 -7.97 10.95
N ARG A 103 0.26 -7.57 9.80
CA ARG A 103 -0.51 -7.16 8.62
C ARG A 103 -0.95 -8.33 7.74
N CYS A 104 -0.23 -9.45 7.76
CA CYS A 104 -0.52 -10.60 6.91
C CYS A 104 -0.20 -11.93 7.63
N PRO A 105 -1.07 -12.38 8.56
CA PRO A 105 -0.88 -13.63 9.29
C PRO A 105 -0.77 -14.85 8.34
N ALA A 106 -1.52 -14.79 7.24
CA ALA A 106 -1.61 -15.86 6.25
C ALA A 106 -0.27 -16.22 5.57
N VAL A 107 0.73 -15.31 5.56
CA VAL A 107 2.07 -15.60 5.00
C VAL A 107 2.87 -16.54 5.89
N PHE A 108 2.61 -16.54 7.20
CA PHE A 108 3.38 -17.32 8.18
C PHE A 108 2.70 -18.62 8.62
N GLU A 109 1.44 -18.83 8.22
CA GLU A 109 0.62 -19.98 8.62
C GLU A 109 0.63 -21.13 7.59
N SER A 110 1.37 -20.99 6.48
CA SER A 110 1.41 -22.00 5.40
C SER A 110 2.38 -23.17 5.62
N ALA A 111 2.77 -23.50 6.86
CA ALA A 111 3.55 -24.70 7.12
C ALA A 111 2.60 -25.92 7.16
N PRO A 112 2.76 -26.95 6.32
CA PRO A 112 1.96 -28.16 6.46
C PRO A 112 2.29 -28.78 7.81
N ALA A 113 1.25 -29.09 8.58
CA ALA A 113 1.36 -29.99 9.72
C ALA A 113 1.82 -31.36 9.19
N GLY A 114 3.14 -31.54 9.12
CA GLY A 114 3.77 -32.83 8.94
C GLY A 114 3.55 -33.62 10.22
N ASN A 115 2.45 -34.38 10.26
CA ASN A 115 2.24 -35.37 11.30
C ASN A 115 3.28 -36.48 11.14
N ALA A 116 3.99 -36.72 12.24
CA ALA A 116 4.90 -37.84 12.48
C ALA A 116 4.15 -39.18 12.55
#